data_AF-A0A0P9ACC6-F1
#
_entry.id   AF-A0A0P9ACC6-F1
#
_cell.length_a   1.000
_cell.length_b   1.000
_cell.length_c   1.000
_cell.angle_alpha   90.00
_cell.angle_beta   90.00
_cell.angle_gamma   90.00
#
_symmetry.space_group_name_H-M   'P 1'
#
loop_
_entity.id
_entity.type
_entity.pdbx_description
1 polymer ?
#
loop_
_entity_poly.entity_id
_entity_poly.type
_entity_poly.pdbx_seq_one_letter_code
_entity_poly.pdbx_strand_id
1 'polypeptide(L)' 'MRFTFIEAWKEVWSVEFLCCVMQVTSRGFRAWRVRPMSQRQRDDMVILAHIREQHRLSLQSYGRPRMTEELQELG' A
#
# COMPACT_ATOMS: atom_id res chain seq x y z
N MET A 1 4.87 -7.15 -2.46
CA MET A 1 4.68 -8.60 -2.67
C MET A 1 5.81 -9.42 -2.05
N ARG A 2 7.08 -9.37 -2.50
CA ARG A 2 8.15 -10.20 -1.90
C ARG A 2 8.55 -9.79 -0.48
N PHE A 3 8.93 -8.54 -0.27
CA PHE A 3 9.33 -8.08 1.06
C PHE A 3 8.18 -8.02 2.07
N THR A 4 6.95 -7.75 1.61
CA THR A 4 5.74 -7.81 2.43
C THR A 4 5.48 -9.22 2.96
N PHE A 5 5.76 -10.25 2.17
CA PHE A 5 5.68 -11.64 2.61
C PHE A 5 6.72 -11.93 3.70
N ILE A 6 7.96 -11.50 3.50
CA ILE A 6 9.03 -11.68 4.50
C ILE A 6 8.67 -10.98 5.82
N GLU A 7 8.13 -9.76 5.74
CA GLU A 7 7.72 -8.99 6.92
C GLU A 7 6.59 -9.68 7.72
N ALA A 8 5.65 -10.33 7.03
CA ALA A 8 4.53 -11.02 7.67
C ALA A 8 4.96 -12.30 8.42
N TRP A 9 6.02 -12.97 7.97
CA TRP A 9 6.43 -14.29 8.47
C TRP A 9 7.76 -14.30 9.24
N LYS A 10 8.42 -13.13 9.39
CA LYS A 10 9.71 -12.99 10.09
C LYS A 10 9.70 -13.43 11.56
N GLU A 11 8.52 -13.47 12.19
CA GLU A 11 8.35 -13.90 13.60
C GLU A 11 8.32 -15.43 13.73
N VAL A 12 8.00 -16.14 12.64
CA VAL A 12 7.89 -17.61 12.61
C VAL A 12 9.17 -18.25 12.09
N TRP A 13 9.81 -17.63 11.09
CA TRP A 13 11.05 -18.12 10.48
C TRP A 13 12.11 -17.03 10.41
N SER A 14 13.38 -17.43 10.36
CA SER A 14 14.50 -16.49 10.22
C SER A 14 14.39 -15.67 8.93
N VAL A 15 14.75 -14.39 9.02
CA VAL A 15 14.73 -13.46 7.89
C VAL A 15 15.67 -13.93 6.78
N GLU A 16 16.83 -14.50 7.14
CA GLU A 16 17.80 -15.06 6.19
C GLU A 16 17.20 -16.21 5.38
N PHE A 17 16.48 -17.13 6.02
CA PHE A 17 15.78 -18.22 5.36
C PHE A 17 14.72 -17.69 4.40
N LEU A 18 13.88 -16.76 4.86
CA LEU A 18 12.84 -16.15 4.02
C LEU A 18 13.42 -15.36 2.86
N CYS A 19 14.55 -14.67 3.05
CA CYS A 19 15.27 -13.99 1.98
C CYS A 19 15.78 -14.97 0.92
N CYS A 20 16.32 -16.11 1.34
CA CYS A 20 16.76 -17.18 0.45
C CYS A 20 15.60 -17.75 -0.38
N VAL A 21 14.49 -18.11 0.26
CA VAL A 21 13.28 -18.65 -0.39
C VAL A 21 12.71 -17.65 -1.40
N MET A 22 12.64 -16.37 -1.03
CA MET A 22 12.10 -15.32 -1.88
C MET A 22 13.11 -14.77 -2.90
N GLN A 23 14.33 -15.33 -2.95
CA GLN A 23 15.44 -14.91 -3.81
C GLN A 23 15.71 -13.40 -3.73
N VAL A 24 15.76 -12.86 -2.52
CA VAL A 24 16.11 -11.47 -2.23
C VAL A 24 17.27 -11.40 -1.26
N THR A 25 17.94 -10.24 -1.21
CA THR A 25 19.04 -10.03 -0.26
C THR A 25 18.52 -9.47 1.06
N SER A 26 19.13 -9.88 2.17
CA SER A 26 18.83 -9.33 3.50
C SER A 26 19.07 -7.82 3.55
N ARG A 27 20.07 -7.32 2.81
CA ARG A 27 20.31 -5.87 2.65
C ARG A 27 19.15 -5.18 1.94
N GLY A 28 18.61 -5.79 0.88
CA GLY A 28 17.43 -5.29 0.18
C GLY A 28 16.19 -5.24 1.06
N PHE A 29 15.97 -6.28 1.87
CA PHE A 29 14.89 -6.32 2.85
C PHE A 29 15.02 -5.22 3.92
N ARG A 30 16.21 -5.07 4.52
CA ARG A 30 16.48 -4.00 5.51
C ARG A 30 16.28 -2.61 4.89
N ALA A 31 16.78 -2.39 3.68
CA ALA A 31 16.58 -1.12 2.97
C ALA A 31 15.10 -0.87 2.70
N TRP A 32 14.36 -1.88 2.25
CA TRP A 32 12.91 -1.77 2.04
C TRP A 32 12.16 -1.42 3.33
N ARG A 33 12.54 -1.99 4.48
CA ARG A 33 11.88 -1.74 5.77
C ARG A 33 12.12 -0.32 6.32
N VAL A 34 13.29 0.26 6.03
CA VAL A 34 13.65 1.62 6.47
C VAL A 34 13.20 2.69 5.46
N ARG A 35 12.89 2.29 4.22
CA ARG A 35 12.48 3.25 3.18
C ARG A 35 11.26 4.05 3.67
N PRO A 36 11.34 5.39 3.70
CA PRO A 36 10.17 6.20 3.96
C PRO A 36 9.14 5.99 2.84
N MET A 37 7.87 6.21 3.16
CA MET A 37 6.83 6.23 2.14
C MET A 37 7.22 7.18 1.00
N SER A 38 7.14 6.69 -0.24
CA SER A 38 7.43 7.50 -1.41
C SER A 38 6.42 8.65 -1.53
N GLN A 39 6.80 9.74 -2.23
CA GLN A 39 5.91 10.88 -2.42
C GLN A 39 4.58 10.45 -3.06
N ARG A 40 4.62 9.59 -4.08
CA ARG A 40 3.42 9.03 -4.72
C ARG A 40 2.51 8.31 -3.74
N GLN A 41 3.07 7.51 -2.82
CA GLN A 41 2.25 6.83 -1.80
C GLN A 41 1.60 7.82 -0.83
N ARG A 42 2.24 8.97 -0.54
CA ARG A 42 1.63 10.01 0.28
C ARG A 42 0.49 10.68 -0.48
N ASP A 43 0.70 11.01 -1.75
CA ASP A 43 -0.32 11.59 -2.62
C ASP A 43 -1.51 10.63 -2.76
N ASP A 44 -1.25 9.34 -2.97
CA ASP A 44 -2.26 8.27 -3.01
C ASP A 44 -3.05 8.19 -1.70
N MET A 45 -2.42 8.38 -0.54
CA MET A 45 -3.12 8.40 0.76
C MET A 45 -4.07 9.59 0.88
N VAL A 46 -3.70 10.76 0.36
CA VAL A 46 -4.58 11.94 0.31
C VAL A 46 -5.78 11.64 -0.59
N ILE A 47 -5.54 11.09 -1.78
CA ILE A 47 -6.61 10.69 -2.71
C ILE A 47 -7.52 9.64 -2.07
N LEU A 48 -6.96 8.64 -1.38
CA LEU A 48 -7.73 7.61 -0.67
C LEU A 48 -8.60 8.19 0.44
N ALA A 49 -8.12 9.21 1.16
CA ALA A 49 -8.90 9.90 2.17
C ALA A 49 -10.10 10.62 1.54
N HIS A 50 -9.89 11.31 0.42
CA HIS A 50 -10.98 11.96 -0.33
C HIS A 50 -12.00 10.96 -0.87
N ILE A 51 -11.55 9.84 -1.46
CA ILE A 51 -12.44 8.75 -1.90
C ILE A 51 -13.31 8.24 -0.75
N ARG A 52 -12.70 7.99 0.42
CA ARG A 52 -13.43 7.48 1.58
C ARG A 52 -14.47 8.46 2.08
N GLU A 53 -14.15 9.75 2.08
CA GLU A 53 -15.09 10.78 2.50
C GLU A 53 -16.27 10.92 1.53
N GLN A 54 -16.01 10.93 0.21
CA GLN A 54 -17.06 10.92 -0.81
C GLN A 54 -17.93 9.65 -0.72
N HIS A 55 -17.32 8.50 -0.48
CA HIS A 55 -18.03 7.25 -0.26
C HIS A 55 -18.91 7.27 0.99
N ARG A 56 -18.48 7.96 2.05
CA ARG A 56 -19.28 8.17 3.26
C ARG A 56 -20.45 9.11 3.00
N LEU A 57 -20.23 10.22 2.31
CA LEU A 57 -21.26 11.21 1.97
C LEU A 57 -22.35 10.63 1.05
N SER A 58 -21.96 9.75 0.12
CA SER A 58 -22.88 9.04 -0.78
C SER A 58 -23.59 7.84 -0.14
N LEU A 59 -23.60 7.73 1.20
CA LEU A 59 -24.22 6.62 1.93
C LEU A 59 -23.78 5.23 1.44
N GLN A 60 -22.53 5.11 0.97
CA GLN A 60 -21.97 3.87 0.43
C GLN A 60 -22.75 3.33 -0.80
N SER A 61 -23.59 4.17 -1.42
CA SER A 61 -24.46 3.77 -2.52
C SER A 61 -23.77 3.88 -3.88
N TYR A 62 -22.69 4.67 -3.96
CA TYR A 62 -21.97 4.90 -5.20
C TYR A 62 -20.82 3.90 -5.35
N GLY A 63 -20.72 3.31 -6.55
CA GLY A 63 -19.65 2.38 -6.91
C GLY A 63 -18.43 3.08 -7.51
N ARG A 64 -17.36 2.30 -7.72
CA ARG A 64 -16.07 2.76 -8.29
C ARG A 64 -16.18 3.66 -9.54
N PRO A 65 -17.09 3.41 -10.52
CA PRO A 65 -17.19 4.25 -11.71
C PRO A 65 -17.62 5.69 -11.41
N ARG A 66 -18.74 5.88 -10.69
CA ARG A 66 -19.27 7.21 -10.37
C ARG A 66 -18.33 8.00 -9.46
N MET A 67 -17.68 7.33 -8.51
CA MET A 67 -16.69 7.99 -7.64
C MET A 67 -15.48 8.51 -8.42
N THR A 68 -15.06 7.81 -9.47
CA THR A 68 -13.90 8.22 -10.28
C THR A 68 -14.25 9.43 -11.15
N GLU A 69 -15.48 9.49 -11.69
CA GLU A 69 -15.99 10.65 -12.44
C GLU A 69 -16.09 11.90 -11.57
N GLU A 70 -16.72 11.80 -10.38
CA GLU A 70 -16.82 12.94 -9.44
C GLU A 70 -15.44 13.45 -8.98
N LEU A 71 -14.48 12.55 -8.78
CA LEU A 71 -13.11 12.92 -8.44
C LEU A 71 -12.33 13.57 -9.61
N GLN A 72 -12.67 13.24 -10.86
CA GLN A 72 -12.11 13.91 -12.03
C GLN A 72 -12.72 15.29 -12.26
N GLU A 73 -14.00 15.49 -11.95
CA GLU A 73 -14.69 16.79 -12.06
C GLU A 73 -14.25 17.79 -10.97
N LEU A 74 -13.75 17.32 -9.84
CA LEU A 74 -13.24 18.14 -8.74
C LEU A 74 -11.75 18.56 -8.90
N GLY A 75 -11.08 18.10 -9.95
CA GLY A 75 -9.69 18.44 -10.30
C GLY A 75 -9.55 19.63 -11.25
#